data_AF-A0A7D6IEA0-F1
#
_entry.id   AF-A0A7D6IEA0-F1
#
_cell.length_a   1.000
_cell.length_b   1.000
_cell.length_c   1.000
_cell.angle_alpha   90.00
_cell.angle_beta   90.00
_cell.angle_gamma   90.00
#
_symmetry.space_group_name_H-M   'P 1'
#
loop_
_entity.id
_entity.type
_entity.pdbx_description
1 polymer ?
#
loop_
_entity_poly.entity_id
_entity_poly.type
_entity_poly.pdbx_seq_one_letter_code
_entity_poly.pdbx_strand_id
1 'polypeptide(L)'
;MFKTFLIACITFLLVPVANADTPQSFSFTGSGFGHGVGMSQMGARAHALAGESATAILNYYYKDIVVAPIVDTQTIRVNIGHLLKSISFLSASPDSLIQIYAGEVVGPTEVAPLATFTAKQKVSLRVDEQGNVTGPVSGKTLTVRWSGPNSVITFSQPGSAVRYRYGQIQVRVVKGAFEVTNSLSLHDEYLWGISEMSSAWPAAALEAQVIASRSYALSKIGTIKPSCDCHVYSHIADQNFVGYSKEIEPKIGPLWKAAVIRTNIDSSTSLAILANGKPIQAYYFSSSGGATQTTLDAWGQPSSYTQSVADPAGLDPKINPRFANWKASASQDLVAKAFLLPEIISLEIVSRNTAGAVTYIKGTSADGSTKLLRGDTFRSRVKIPSPYFQLAQ
;
A
#
# COMPACT_ATOMS: atom_id res chain seq x y z
N MET A 1 0.11 66.41 -61.14
CA MET A 1 -0.30 65.05 -60.69
C MET A 1 0.43 64.73 -59.40
N PHE A 2 -0.20 64.90 -58.24
CA PHE A 2 0.30 64.42 -56.95
C PHE A 2 -0.77 63.48 -56.38
N LYS A 3 -0.44 62.19 -56.25
CA LYS A 3 -1.31 61.19 -55.62
C LYS A 3 -0.89 61.05 -54.15
N THR A 4 -1.79 61.41 -53.26
CA THR A 4 -1.65 61.22 -51.81
C THR A 4 -1.99 59.77 -51.46
N PHE A 5 -1.05 59.04 -50.86
CA PHE A 5 -1.30 57.71 -50.30
C PHE A 5 -1.80 57.86 -48.86
N LEU A 6 -2.98 57.29 -48.57
CA LEU A 6 -3.54 57.18 -47.23
C LEU A 6 -3.00 55.88 -46.60
N ILE A 7 -2.24 55.99 -45.50
CA ILE A 7 -1.79 54.85 -44.71
C ILE A 7 -2.87 54.55 -43.67
N ALA A 8 -3.56 53.41 -43.82
CA ALA A 8 -4.49 52.89 -42.82
C ALA A 8 -3.70 52.23 -41.68
N CYS A 9 -3.75 52.82 -40.49
CA CYS A 9 -3.16 52.27 -39.28
C CYS A 9 -4.13 51.25 -38.69
N ILE A 10 -3.82 49.96 -38.79
CA ILE A 10 -4.59 48.89 -38.13
C ILE A 10 -4.12 48.80 -36.68
N THR A 11 -4.94 49.32 -35.77
CA THR A 11 -4.76 49.16 -34.33
C THR A 11 -5.20 47.76 -33.91
N PHE A 12 -4.24 46.89 -33.59
CA PHE A 12 -4.52 45.66 -32.85
C PHE A 12 -4.94 46.05 -31.42
N LEU A 13 -6.22 45.86 -31.10
CA LEU A 13 -6.70 45.86 -29.72
C LEU A 13 -6.16 44.59 -29.05
N LEU A 14 -5.07 44.73 -28.29
CA LEU A 14 -4.69 43.75 -27.28
C LEU A 14 -5.80 43.74 -26.22
N VAL A 15 -6.69 42.76 -26.30
CA VAL A 15 -7.60 42.45 -25.18
C VAL A 15 -6.69 41.97 -24.05
N PRO A 16 -6.63 42.64 -22.90
CA PRO A 16 -5.92 42.09 -21.75
C PRO A 16 -6.64 40.79 -21.40
N VAL A 17 -5.95 39.66 -21.56
CA VAL A 17 -6.39 38.41 -20.95
C VAL A 17 -6.43 38.72 -19.46
N ALA A 18 -7.62 38.74 -18.88
CA ALA A 18 -7.77 38.90 -17.45
C ALA A 18 -6.91 37.81 -16.80
N ASN A 19 -5.88 38.23 -16.05
CA ASN A 19 -5.14 37.31 -15.18
C ASN A 19 -6.18 36.79 -14.19
N ALA A 20 -6.71 35.60 -14.44
CA ALA A 20 -7.48 34.90 -13.43
C ALA A 20 -6.54 34.71 -12.25
N ASP A 21 -6.90 35.30 -11.10
CA ASP A 21 -6.10 35.16 -9.89
C ASP A 21 -5.89 33.66 -9.61
N THR A 22 -4.64 33.23 -9.64
CA THR A 22 -4.28 31.84 -9.40
C THR A 22 -4.76 31.44 -7.99
N PRO A 23 -5.66 30.45 -7.87
CA PRO A 23 -6.14 30.01 -6.56
C PRO A 23 -4.98 29.56 -5.67
N GLN A 24 -5.00 29.91 -4.38
CA GLN A 24 -3.98 29.45 -3.43
C GLN A 24 -4.20 27.98 -3.01
N SER A 25 -5.44 27.50 -3.09
CA SER A 25 -5.83 26.14 -2.75
C SER A 25 -7.11 25.73 -3.47
N PHE A 26 -7.34 24.43 -3.55
CA PHE A 26 -8.55 23.81 -4.06
C PHE A 26 -9.24 23.03 -2.96
N SER A 27 -10.57 23.18 -2.85
CA SER A 27 -11.39 22.53 -1.83
C SER A 27 -12.18 21.37 -2.43
N PHE A 28 -12.35 20.32 -1.64
CA PHE A 28 -13.02 19.09 -2.04
C PHE A 28 -13.94 18.59 -0.92
N THR A 29 -15.07 18.03 -1.30
CA THR A 29 -15.91 17.19 -0.43
C THR A 29 -16.05 15.82 -1.03
N GLY A 30 -16.25 14.80 -0.20
CA GLY A 30 -16.39 13.44 -0.70
C GLY A 30 -16.71 12.42 0.37
N SER A 31 -16.61 11.15 -0.01
CA SER A 31 -16.84 9.99 0.84
C SER A 31 -15.85 8.87 0.54
N GLY A 32 -15.79 7.84 1.38
CA GLY A 32 -14.85 6.73 1.26
C GLY A 32 -13.38 7.10 1.54
N PHE A 33 -12.55 6.07 1.62
CA PHE A 33 -11.11 6.17 1.81
C PHE A 33 -10.42 4.98 1.11
N GLY A 34 -9.47 5.28 0.23
CA GLY A 34 -8.84 4.25 -0.61
C GLY A 34 -9.21 4.36 -2.08
N HIS A 35 -8.68 3.43 -2.88
CA HIS A 35 -8.81 3.45 -4.35
C HIS A 35 -10.15 2.89 -4.84
N GLY A 36 -10.92 2.23 -3.99
CA GLY A 36 -12.26 1.76 -4.35
C GLY A 36 -12.33 0.42 -5.07
N VAL A 37 -11.22 -0.28 -5.31
CA VAL A 37 -11.18 -1.51 -6.13
C VAL A 37 -11.16 -2.75 -5.25
N GLY A 38 -12.01 -3.74 -5.55
CA GLY A 38 -12.08 -5.02 -4.83
C GLY A 38 -12.81 -4.92 -3.50
N MET A 39 -12.30 -5.55 -2.43
CA MET A 39 -13.02 -5.64 -1.16
C MET A 39 -12.96 -4.35 -0.33
N SER A 40 -14.13 -3.79 0.00
CA SER A 40 -14.29 -2.72 0.99
C SER A 40 -14.17 -3.28 2.39
N GLN A 41 -13.26 -2.77 3.22
CA GLN A 41 -13.08 -3.24 4.60
C GLN A 41 -14.28 -2.90 5.49
N MET A 42 -14.83 -1.69 5.36
CA MET A 42 -16.06 -1.31 6.08
C MET A 42 -17.27 -2.12 5.60
N GLY A 43 -17.35 -2.39 4.30
CA GLY A 43 -18.40 -3.24 3.75
C GLY A 43 -18.27 -4.70 4.21
N ALA A 44 -17.07 -5.28 4.16
CA ALA A 44 -16.79 -6.62 4.71
C ALA A 44 -17.17 -6.73 6.20
N ARG A 45 -16.91 -5.67 6.99
CA ARG A 45 -17.37 -5.59 8.38
C ARG A 45 -18.90 -5.60 8.46
N ALA A 46 -19.59 -4.85 7.61
CA ALA A 46 -21.06 -4.80 7.59
C ALA A 46 -21.68 -6.15 7.20
N HIS A 47 -21.18 -6.80 6.15
CA HIS A 47 -21.60 -8.14 5.75
C HIS A 47 -21.35 -9.18 6.86
N ALA A 48 -20.20 -9.12 7.53
CA ALA A 48 -19.91 -10.02 8.65
C ALA A 48 -20.83 -9.76 9.86
N LEU A 49 -21.20 -8.50 10.13
CA LEU A 49 -22.20 -8.16 11.17
C LEU A 49 -23.61 -8.65 10.80
N ALA A 50 -23.91 -8.79 9.50
CA ALA A 50 -25.14 -9.39 8.99
C ALA A 50 -25.11 -10.93 9.00
N GLY A 51 -24.02 -11.56 9.46
CA GLY A 51 -23.90 -13.01 9.58
C GLY A 51 -23.35 -13.72 8.34
N GLU A 52 -22.86 -12.99 7.35
CA GLU A 52 -22.27 -13.58 6.16
C GLU A 52 -20.89 -14.21 6.44
N SER A 53 -20.60 -15.31 5.75
CA SER A 53 -19.29 -15.99 5.84
C SER A 53 -18.20 -15.21 5.09
N ALA A 54 -16.94 -15.48 5.41
CA ALA A 54 -15.80 -14.91 4.69
C ALA A 54 -15.88 -15.17 3.18
N THR A 55 -16.28 -16.38 2.79
CA THR A 55 -16.44 -16.77 1.38
C THR A 55 -17.57 -16.00 0.69
N ALA A 56 -18.70 -15.76 1.37
CA ALA A 56 -19.79 -14.96 0.83
C ALA A 56 -19.35 -13.49 0.61
N ILE A 57 -18.66 -12.92 1.60
CA ILE A 57 -18.08 -11.57 1.51
C ILE A 57 -17.14 -11.46 0.29
N LEU A 58 -16.25 -12.43 0.09
CA LEU A 58 -15.32 -12.42 -1.03
C LEU A 58 -16.03 -12.58 -2.39
N ASN A 59 -17.01 -13.48 -2.50
CA ASN A 59 -17.80 -13.65 -3.74
C ASN A 59 -18.68 -12.43 -4.05
N TYR A 60 -19.01 -11.60 -3.05
CA TYR A 60 -19.69 -10.33 -3.29
C TYR A 60 -18.77 -9.32 -3.99
N TYR A 61 -17.53 -9.16 -3.51
CA TYR A 61 -16.62 -8.14 -4.04
C TYR A 61 -15.82 -8.57 -5.28
N TYR A 62 -15.62 -9.86 -5.48
CA TYR A 62 -14.87 -10.41 -6.60
C TYR A 62 -15.77 -11.34 -7.41
N LYS A 63 -15.79 -11.18 -8.73
CA LYS A 63 -16.59 -12.02 -9.64
C LYS A 63 -15.74 -13.10 -10.30
N ASP A 64 -16.40 -14.16 -10.76
CA ASP A 64 -15.76 -15.22 -11.54
C ASP A 64 -14.53 -15.83 -10.82
N ILE A 65 -14.61 -15.90 -9.49
CA ILE A 65 -13.58 -16.47 -8.62
C ILE A 65 -14.07 -17.74 -7.93
N VAL A 66 -13.11 -18.49 -7.38
CA VAL A 66 -13.36 -19.55 -6.41
C VAL A 66 -12.48 -19.31 -5.19
N VAL A 67 -13.05 -19.44 -4.00
CA VAL A 67 -12.26 -19.52 -2.76
C VAL A 67 -11.95 -20.99 -2.52
N ALA A 68 -10.67 -21.38 -2.70
CA ALA A 68 -10.27 -22.78 -2.65
C ALA A 68 -8.90 -22.96 -1.98
N PRO A 69 -8.59 -24.17 -1.48
CA PRO A 69 -7.26 -24.50 -0.97
C PRO A 69 -6.18 -24.37 -2.04
N ILE A 70 -5.03 -23.80 -1.68
CA ILE A 70 -3.81 -23.75 -2.50
C ILE A 70 -2.58 -23.94 -1.60
N VAL A 71 -1.50 -24.48 -2.17
CA VAL A 71 -0.20 -24.56 -1.48
C VAL A 71 0.39 -23.17 -1.29
N ASP A 72 0.64 -22.77 -0.04
CA ASP A 72 1.15 -21.44 0.32
C ASP A 72 2.41 -21.49 1.22
N THR A 73 3.16 -22.60 1.15
CA THR A 73 4.43 -22.83 1.88
C THR A 73 5.61 -22.01 1.38
N GLN A 74 5.40 -21.09 0.44
CA GLN A 74 6.47 -20.29 -0.14
C GLN A 74 7.00 -19.26 0.86
N THR A 75 8.29 -18.92 0.74
CA THR A 75 8.89 -17.81 1.49
C THR A 75 8.60 -16.48 0.79
N ILE A 76 7.91 -15.58 1.47
CA ILE A 76 7.71 -14.21 1.00
C ILE A 76 8.78 -13.28 1.55
N ARG A 77 9.20 -12.31 0.73
CA ARG A 77 10.25 -11.34 1.05
C ARG A 77 9.61 -9.96 1.08
N VAL A 78 9.45 -9.43 2.27
CA VAL A 78 8.78 -8.14 2.52
C VAL A 78 9.85 -7.07 2.68
N ASN A 79 9.84 -6.04 1.85
CA ASN A 79 10.70 -4.87 2.07
C ASN A 79 10.20 -4.09 3.28
N ILE A 80 11.02 -4.04 4.33
CA ILE A 80 10.77 -3.38 5.61
C ILE A 80 11.60 -2.10 5.79
N GLY A 81 12.51 -1.83 4.85
CA GLY A 81 13.34 -0.63 4.80
C GLY A 81 13.83 -0.39 3.38
N HIS A 82 13.53 0.78 2.84
CA HIS A 82 13.78 1.15 1.44
C HIS A 82 14.73 2.33 1.33
N LEU A 83 15.76 2.23 0.48
CA LEU A 83 16.75 3.28 0.21
C LEU A 83 17.40 3.89 1.47
N LEU A 84 17.74 3.05 2.45
CA LEU A 84 18.26 3.52 3.74
C LEU A 84 19.77 3.73 3.74
N LYS A 85 20.24 4.75 4.47
CA LYS A 85 21.68 5.01 4.68
C LYS A 85 22.23 4.45 6.00
N SER A 86 21.35 4.22 6.96
CA SER A 86 21.71 3.71 8.28
C SER A 86 20.61 2.85 8.85
N ILE A 87 20.98 1.71 9.43
CA ILE A 87 20.06 0.78 10.06
C ILE A 87 20.64 0.26 11.36
N SER A 88 19.79 -0.27 12.24
CA SER A 88 20.26 -1.02 13.39
C SER A 88 19.35 -2.14 13.81
N PHE A 89 19.93 -3.12 14.48
CA PHE A 89 19.26 -4.28 15.05
C PHE A 89 19.53 -4.35 16.55
N LEU A 90 18.52 -4.74 17.31
CA LEU A 90 18.61 -4.94 18.74
C LEU A 90 17.64 -6.04 19.15
N SER A 91 18.07 -7.02 19.92
CA SER A 91 17.15 -7.93 20.60
C SER A 91 17.20 -7.63 22.10
N ALA A 92 16.04 -7.44 22.71
CA ALA A 92 15.92 -7.20 24.14
C ALA A 92 15.45 -8.46 24.90
N SER A 93 15.13 -9.55 24.19
CA SER A 93 14.75 -10.82 24.81
C SER A 93 15.93 -11.41 25.58
N PRO A 94 15.76 -11.88 26.83
CA PRO A 94 16.79 -12.64 27.53
C PRO A 94 17.29 -13.82 26.69
N ASP A 95 18.59 -14.10 26.78
CA ASP A 95 19.27 -15.22 26.10
C ASP A 95 19.16 -15.23 24.57
N SER A 96 18.66 -14.14 23.96
CA SER A 96 18.59 -14.06 22.51
C SER A 96 19.97 -13.78 21.91
N LEU A 97 20.23 -14.44 20.79
CA LEU A 97 21.40 -14.18 19.96
C LEU A 97 20.96 -13.54 18.65
N ILE A 98 21.72 -12.55 18.18
CA ILE A 98 21.65 -12.05 16.81
C ILE A 98 22.92 -12.51 16.11
N GLN A 99 22.76 -13.23 15.00
CA GLN A 99 23.84 -13.77 14.20
C GLN A 99 23.79 -13.13 12.81
N ILE A 100 24.92 -12.60 12.34
CA ILE A 100 25.03 -11.97 11.03
C ILE A 100 25.94 -12.82 10.15
N TYR A 101 25.46 -13.19 8.97
CA TYR A 101 26.16 -14.03 8.01
C TYR A 101 26.48 -13.22 6.75
N ALA A 102 27.59 -13.59 6.08
CA ALA A 102 27.92 -13.08 4.77
C ALA A 102 26.97 -13.64 3.71
N GLY A 103 26.51 -12.80 2.79
CA GLY A 103 25.67 -13.22 1.68
C GLY A 103 24.25 -13.59 2.09
N GLU A 104 23.57 -14.29 1.18
CA GLU A 104 22.22 -14.78 1.36
C GLU A 104 22.28 -16.21 1.92
N VAL A 105 21.60 -16.43 3.05
CA VAL A 105 21.51 -17.75 3.68
C VAL A 105 20.08 -18.26 3.55
N VAL A 106 19.91 -19.44 2.95
CA VAL A 106 18.63 -20.12 2.78
C VAL A 106 18.63 -21.39 3.62
N GLY A 107 17.57 -21.60 4.40
CA GLY A 107 17.44 -22.79 5.26
C GLY A 107 18.53 -22.90 6.35
N PRO A 108 18.68 -24.06 6.99
CA PRO A 108 19.78 -24.32 7.92
C PRO A 108 21.14 -24.08 7.27
N THR A 109 22.11 -23.59 8.04
CA THR A 109 23.48 -23.36 7.54
C THR A 109 24.50 -23.78 8.59
N GLU A 110 25.62 -24.35 8.13
CA GLU A 110 26.81 -24.65 8.94
C GLU A 110 27.87 -23.54 8.84
N VAL A 111 27.67 -22.57 7.94
CA VAL A 111 28.59 -21.44 7.78
C VAL A 111 28.62 -20.62 9.07
N ALA A 112 29.80 -20.36 9.61
CA ALA A 112 29.96 -19.53 10.81
C ALA A 112 29.48 -18.09 10.55
N PRO A 113 28.78 -17.45 11.52
CA PRO A 113 28.41 -16.05 11.38
C PRO A 113 29.66 -15.16 11.38
N LEU A 114 29.61 -14.05 10.63
CA LEU A 114 30.60 -12.98 10.67
C LEU A 114 30.71 -12.36 12.08
N ALA A 115 29.57 -12.26 12.77
CA ALA A 115 29.49 -11.77 14.14
C ALA A 115 28.25 -12.32 14.85
N THR A 116 28.36 -12.49 16.17
CA THR A 116 27.26 -12.86 17.06
C THR A 116 27.14 -11.81 18.17
N PHE A 117 25.92 -11.38 18.45
CA PHE A 117 25.60 -10.39 19.47
C PHE A 117 24.57 -10.95 20.44
N THR A 118 24.71 -10.64 21.72
CA THR A 118 23.80 -11.06 22.78
C THR A 118 22.72 -10.00 23.02
N ALA A 119 21.76 -10.33 23.90
CA ALA A 119 20.69 -9.43 24.30
C ALA A 119 21.22 -8.04 24.70
N LYS A 120 20.48 -7.00 24.32
CA LYS A 120 20.77 -5.57 24.55
C LYS A 120 21.99 -5.01 23.81
N GLN A 121 22.74 -5.82 23.06
CA GLN A 121 23.79 -5.31 22.16
C GLN A 121 23.16 -4.80 20.87
N LYS A 122 23.36 -3.50 20.58
CA LYS A 122 22.86 -2.86 19.37
C LYS A 122 23.87 -3.00 18.22
N VAL A 123 23.45 -3.61 17.13
CA VAL A 123 24.20 -3.67 15.86
C VAL A 123 23.81 -2.46 15.03
N SER A 124 24.75 -1.60 14.63
CA SER A 124 24.46 -0.47 13.74
C SER A 124 25.30 -0.54 12.47
N LEU A 125 24.66 -0.41 11.32
CA LEU A 125 25.30 -0.43 10.00
C LEU A 125 25.01 0.87 9.25
N ARG A 126 26.00 1.35 8.50
CA ARG A 126 25.88 2.49 7.58
C ARG A 126 26.41 2.14 6.21
N VAL A 127 25.86 2.77 5.18
CA VAL A 127 26.34 2.66 3.80
C VAL A 127 26.64 4.04 3.24
N ASP A 128 27.83 4.20 2.66
CA ASP A 128 28.22 5.44 1.98
C ASP A 128 27.64 5.50 0.55
N GLU A 129 27.95 6.58 -0.19
CA GLU A 129 27.46 6.75 -1.57
C GLU A 129 28.09 5.75 -2.55
N GLN A 130 29.28 5.25 -2.25
CA GLN A 130 30.01 4.25 -3.04
C GLN A 130 29.51 2.81 -2.74
N GLY A 131 28.61 2.65 -1.77
CA GLY A 131 28.05 1.37 -1.38
C GLY A 131 28.93 0.56 -0.43
N ASN A 132 29.91 1.18 0.23
CA ASN A 132 30.71 0.54 1.27
C ASN A 132 29.94 0.51 2.59
N VAL A 133 29.90 -0.67 3.20
CA VAL A 133 29.20 -0.89 4.46
C VAL A 133 30.18 -0.78 5.62
N THR A 134 29.84 0.06 6.60
CA THR A 134 30.60 0.25 7.84
C THR A 134 29.76 -0.12 9.05
N GLY A 135 30.42 -0.59 10.11
CA GLY A 135 29.80 -1.09 11.34
C GLY A 135 30.58 -2.27 11.91
N PRO A 136 29.97 -3.11 12.76
CA PRO A 136 30.66 -4.27 13.34
C PRO A 136 30.90 -5.41 12.35
N VAL A 137 30.26 -5.36 11.17
CA VAL A 137 30.51 -6.25 10.04
C VAL A 137 30.51 -5.43 8.74
N SER A 138 31.12 -5.98 7.69
CA SER A 138 31.11 -5.42 6.34
C SER A 138 30.54 -6.42 5.33
N GLY A 139 30.10 -5.93 4.17
CA GLY A 139 29.55 -6.76 3.10
C GLY A 139 28.33 -6.13 2.43
N LYS A 140 28.19 -6.30 1.12
CA LYS A 140 27.07 -5.74 0.33
C LYS A 140 25.78 -6.57 0.41
N THR A 141 25.86 -7.78 0.93
CA THR A 141 24.71 -8.65 1.19
C THR A 141 24.98 -9.38 2.49
N LEU A 142 24.05 -9.25 3.44
CA LEU A 142 24.15 -9.82 4.78
C LEU A 142 22.81 -10.48 5.13
N THR A 143 22.87 -11.59 5.85
CA THR A 143 21.70 -12.23 6.45
C THR A 143 21.77 -12.11 7.96
N VAL A 144 20.73 -11.56 8.58
CA VAL A 144 20.57 -11.40 10.02
C VAL A 144 19.55 -12.41 10.50
N ARG A 145 19.98 -13.31 11.38
CA ARG A 145 19.11 -14.26 12.09
C ARG A 145 19.10 -13.94 13.57
N TRP A 146 18.00 -14.24 14.23
CA TRP A 146 17.92 -14.19 15.68
C TRP A 146 17.34 -15.49 16.20
N SER A 147 17.81 -15.90 17.37
CA SER A 147 17.42 -17.14 18.02
C SER A 147 17.30 -16.94 19.52
N GLY A 148 16.73 -17.95 20.19
CA GLY A 148 16.49 -17.97 21.62
C GLY A 148 15.00 -18.04 21.97
N PRO A 149 14.66 -18.35 23.23
CA PRO A 149 13.27 -18.48 23.66
C PRO A 149 12.51 -17.16 23.49
N ASN A 150 11.40 -17.18 22.74
CA ASN A 150 10.58 -16.00 22.48
C ASN A 150 11.40 -14.79 21.96
N SER A 151 12.45 -15.06 21.18
CA SER A 151 13.35 -14.03 20.67
C SER A 151 12.60 -13.07 19.74
N VAL A 152 12.73 -11.77 20.02
CA VAL A 152 12.15 -10.69 19.20
C VAL A 152 13.25 -9.69 18.88
N ILE A 153 13.50 -9.50 17.59
CA ILE A 153 14.42 -8.49 17.11
C ILE A 153 13.66 -7.17 16.87
N THR A 154 14.30 -6.06 17.20
CA THR A 154 13.88 -4.71 16.82
C THR A 154 14.78 -4.26 15.68
N PHE A 155 14.18 -3.97 14.54
CA PHE A 155 14.83 -3.28 13.43
C PHE A 155 14.51 -1.80 13.52
N SER A 156 15.53 -0.95 13.45
CA SER A 156 15.37 0.49 13.47
C SER A 156 16.01 1.16 12.26
N GLN A 157 15.31 2.16 11.76
CA GLN A 157 15.68 3.07 10.67
C GLN A 157 15.40 4.52 11.11
N PRO A 158 15.83 5.56 10.38
CA PRO A 158 15.52 6.93 10.75
C PRO A 158 14.02 7.15 10.95
N GLY A 159 13.62 7.58 12.16
CA GLY A 159 12.22 7.87 12.51
C GLY A 159 11.31 6.67 12.75
N SER A 160 11.79 5.42 12.68
CA SER A 160 10.95 4.23 12.85
C SER A 160 11.69 3.05 13.48
N ALA A 161 10.99 2.30 14.34
CA ALA A 161 11.46 1.05 14.92
C ALA A 161 10.32 0.02 14.93
N VAL A 162 10.58 -1.17 14.38
CA VAL A 162 9.58 -2.24 14.24
C VAL A 162 10.14 -3.54 14.81
N ARG A 163 9.27 -4.32 15.46
CA ARG A 163 9.63 -5.59 16.10
C ARG A 163 9.22 -6.77 15.23
N TYR A 164 10.12 -7.75 15.09
CA TYR A 164 9.88 -8.99 14.37
C TYR A 164 10.18 -10.19 15.27
N ARG A 165 9.26 -11.15 15.26
CA ARG A 165 9.41 -12.43 15.97
C ARG A 165 9.82 -13.55 15.01
N TYR A 166 9.36 -13.47 13.77
CA TYR A 166 9.49 -14.50 12.75
C TYR A 166 10.33 -14.05 11.55
N GLY A 167 10.81 -15.05 10.82
CA GLY A 167 11.59 -14.88 9.60
C GLY A 167 13.09 -14.68 9.83
N GLN A 168 13.74 -14.16 8.80
CA GLN A 168 15.14 -13.71 8.81
C GLN A 168 15.26 -12.43 7.99
N ILE A 169 16.19 -11.55 8.37
CA ILE A 169 16.35 -10.26 7.69
C ILE A 169 17.50 -10.33 6.69
N GLN A 170 17.24 -9.99 5.43
CA GLN A 170 18.27 -9.70 4.44
C GLN A 170 18.56 -8.20 4.40
N VAL A 171 19.84 -7.84 4.40
CA VAL A 171 20.32 -6.47 4.15
C VAL A 171 21.14 -6.50 2.87
N ARG A 172 20.67 -5.82 1.83
CA ARG A 172 21.35 -5.75 0.53
C ARG A 172 21.64 -4.30 0.16
N VAL A 173 22.84 -4.02 -0.34
CA VAL A 173 23.18 -2.73 -0.92
C VAL A 173 22.72 -2.70 -2.37
N VAL A 174 21.77 -1.82 -2.69
CA VAL A 174 21.26 -1.57 -4.04
C VAL A 174 21.51 -0.10 -4.36
N LYS A 175 22.29 0.18 -5.40
CA LYS A 175 22.61 1.56 -5.86
C LYS A 175 23.05 2.50 -4.71
N GLY A 176 23.93 2.00 -3.83
CA GLY A 176 24.50 2.80 -2.72
C GLY A 176 23.55 3.02 -1.53
N ALA A 177 22.46 2.27 -1.41
CA ALA A 177 21.56 2.32 -0.26
C ALA A 177 21.18 0.91 0.19
N PHE A 178 20.78 0.77 1.46
CA PHE A 178 20.25 -0.49 1.99
C PHE A 178 18.80 -0.68 1.56
N GLU A 179 18.55 -1.84 0.96
CA GLU A 179 17.25 -2.50 0.95
C GLU A 179 17.26 -3.55 2.05
N VAL A 180 16.29 -3.47 2.94
CA VAL A 180 16.15 -4.39 4.07
C VAL A 180 14.85 -5.15 3.92
N THR A 181 14.93 -6.47 3.90
CA THR A 181 13.78 -7.33 3.73
C THR A 181 13.67 -8.37 4.83
N ASN A 182 12.45 -8.72 5.23
CA ASN A 182 12.17 -9.86 6.09
C ASN A 182 11.62 -11.01 5.23
N SER A 183 12.31 -12.15 5.25
CA SER A 183 11.92 -13.39 4.59
C SER A 183 11.14 -14.26 5.57
N LEU A 184 9.87 -14.54 5.26
CA LEU A 184 8.87 -15.14 6.16
C LEU A 184 8.13 -16.30 5.49
N SER A 185 7.64 -17.26 6.26
CA SER A 185 6.60 -18.19 5.79
C SER A 185 5.36 -17.40 5.37
N LEU A 186 4.89 -17.60 4.14
CA LEU A 186 3.64 -17.00 3.66
C LEU A 186 2.41 -17.63 4.32
N HIS A 187 2.47 -18.92 4.65
CA HIS A 187 1.37 -19.69 5.23
C HIS A 187 0.77 -19.03 6.49
N ASP A 188 1.64 -18.39 7.30
CA ASP A 188 1.30 -17.90 8.63
C ASP A 188 2.13 -16.68 9.07
N GLU A 189 3.46 -16.78 9.13
CA GLU A 189 4.32 -15.73 9.74
C GLU A 189 4.12 -14.34 9.11
N TYR A 190 4.00 -14.26 7.78
CA TYR A 190 3.68 -13.05 7.07
C TYR A 190 2.28 -12.52 7.40
N LEU A 191 1.27 -13.41 7.35
CA LEU A 191 -0.13 -13.06 7.54
C LEU A 191 -0.40 -12.60 8.98
N TRP A 192 0.30 -13.15 9.98
CA TRP A 192 0.21 -12.70 11.37
C TRP A 192 0.65 -11.25 11.56
N GLY A 193 1.49 -10.70 10.67
CA GLY A 193 1.96 -9.32 10.70
C GLY A 193 1.18 -8.34 9.84
N ILE A 194 0.16 -8.78 9.10
CA ILE A 194 -0.70 -7.92 8.28
C ILE A 194 -1.62 -7.07 9.17
N SER A 195 -1.62 -5.75 8.98
CA SER A 195 -2.38 -4.79 9.78
C SER A 195 -3.22 -3.87 8.92
N GLU A 196 -4.21 -4.45 8.26
CA GLU A 196 -5.09 -3.73 7.33
C GLU A 196 -6.43 -3.35 7.96
N MET A 197 -6.87 -4.11 8.96
CA MET A 197 -8.08 -3.85 9.74
C MET A 197 -7.86 -4.09 11.22
N SER A 198 -8.76 -3.56 12.06
CA SER A 198 -8.72 -3.81 13.50
C SER A 198 -8.96 -5.29 13.79
N SER A 199 -8.16 -5.88 14.67
CA SER A 199 -8.32 -7.28 15.10
C SER A 199 -9.59 -7.51 15.94
N ALA A 200 -10.27 -6.44 16.37
CA ALA A 200 -11.54 -6.52 17.10
C ALA A 200 -12.76 -6.70 16.19
N TRP A 201 -12.57 -6.72 14.87
CA TRP A 201 -13.68 -6.87 13.92
C TRP A 201 -14.22 -8.31 13.89
N PRO A 202 -15.44 -8.51 13.37
CA PRO A 202 -16.05 -9.84 13.31
C PRO A 202 -15.17 -10.86 12.59
N ALA A 203 -15.21 -12.11 13.08
CA ALA A 203 -14.34 -13.20 12.60
C ALA A 203 -14.38 -13.38 11.07
N ALA A 204 -15.56 -13.37 10.45
CA ALA A 204 -15.72 -13.52 9.01
C ALA A 204 -15.06 -12.37 8.20
N ALA A 205 -15.06 -11.14 8.72
CA ALA A 205 -14.36 -10.03 8.09
C ALA A 205 -12.83 -10.19 8.19
N LEU A 206 -12.33 -10.65 9.35
CA LEU A 206 -10.90 -10.94 9.53
C LEU A 206 -10.45 -12.05 8.57
N GLU A 207 -11.21 -13.15 8.48
CA GLU A 207 -10.92 -14.28 7.58
C GLU A 207 -10.96 -13.86 6.10
N ALA A 208 -11.94 -13.05 5.69
CA ALA A 208 -11.99 -12.51 4.33
C ALA A 208 -10.74 -11.66 4.02
N GLN A 209 -10.29 -10.83 4.96
CA GLN A 209 -9.05 -10.06 4.80
C GLN A 209 -7.81 -10.94 4.76
N VAL A 210 -7.72 -11.97 5.58
CA VAL A 210 -6.60 -12.93 5.53
C VAL A 210 -6.54 -13.60 4.15
N ILE A 211 -7.67 -14.13 3.67
CA ILE A 211 -7.74 -14.83 2.37
C ILE A 211 -7.38 -13.86 1.23
N ALA A 212 -7.90 -12.62 1.24
CA ALA A 212 -7.52 -11.60 0.27
C ALA A 212 -6.01 -11.26 0.35
N SER A 213 -5.48 -11.11 1.56
CA SER A 213 -4.07 -10.78 1.78
C SER A 213 -3.13 -11.88 1.29
N ARG A 214 -3.47 -13.15 1.57
CA ARG A 214 -2.75 -14.32 1.07
C ARG A 214 -2.79 -14.38 -0.46
N SER A 215 -3.95 -14.14 -1.06
CA SER A 215 -4.12 -14.16 -2.52
C SER A 215 -3.26 -13.10 -3.21
N TYR A 216 -3.27 -11.86 -2.67
CA TYR A 216 -2.42 -10.78 -3.17
C TYR A 216 -0.94 -11.16 -3.11
N ALA A 217 -0.47 -11.65 -1.95
CA ALA A 217 0.91 -12.08 -1.76
C ALA A 217 1.31 -13.23 -2.71
N LEU A 218 0.48 -14.25 -2.85
CA LEU A 218 0.68 -15.36 -3.80
C LEU A 218 0.76 -14.86 -5.25
N SER A 219 -0.06 -13.86 -5.63
CA SER A 219 -0.01 -13.28 -6.98
C SER A 219 1.30 -12.55 -7.30
N LYS A 220 2.11 -12.22 -6.27
CA LYS A 220 3.40 -11.51 -6.39
C LYS A 220 4.62 -12.41 -6.14
N ILE A 221 4.43 -13.63 -5.64
CA ILE A 221 5.51 -14.47 -5.14
C ILE A 221 6.48 -14.97 -6.23
N GLY A 222 6.06 -14.94 -7.49
CA GLY A 222 6.87 -15.45 -8.61
C GLY A 222 8.01 -14.54 -9.06
N THR A 223 8.17 -13.33 -8.51
CA THR A 223 9.21 -12.39 -8.96
C THR A 223 9.71 -11.49 -7.83
N ILE A 224 11.03 -11.57 -7.57
CA ILE A 224 11.72 -10.61 -6.71
C ILE A 224 12.04 -9.35 -7.52
N LYS A 225 11.53 -8.21 -7.08
CA LYS A 225 11.81 -6.89 -7.66
C LYS A 225 13.25 -6.48 -7.33
N PRO A 226 14.16 -6.30 -8.31
CA PRO A 226 15.55 -5.96 -8.04
C PRO A 226 15.75 -4.61 -7.33
N SER A 227 14.81 -3.68 -7.47
CA SER A 227 14.88 -2.33 -6.89
C SER A 227 14.68 -2.29 -5.38
N CYS A 228 14.00 -3.28 -4.80
CA CYS A 228 13.74 -3.38 -3.36
C CYS A 228 14.24 -4.70 -2.76
N ASP A 229 14.79 -5.58 -3.60
CA ASP A 229 15.06 -6.97 -3.27
C ASP A 229 13.84 -7.63 -2.61
N CYS A 230 12.63 -7.49 -3.18
CA CYS A 230 11.40 -7.88 -2.48
C CYS A 230 10.30 -8.42 -3.40
N HIS A 231 9.42 -9.25 -2.83
CA HIS A 231 8.14 -9.62 -3.44
C HIS A 231 7.12 -8.50 -3.23
N VAL A 232 7.04 -7.97 -2.01
CA VAL A 232 6.08 -6.92 -1.60
C VAL A 232 6.72 -5.89 -0.67
N TYR A 233 6.20 -4.66 -0.68
CA TYR A 233 6.51 -3.62 0.30
C TYR A 233 5.63 -3.75 1.56
N SER A 234 6.13 -3.30 2.71
CA SER A 234 5.40 -3.34 4.00
C SER A 234 4.39 -2.19 4.21
N HIS A 235 4.03 -1.44 3.16
CA HIS A 235 3.17 -0.26 3.23
C HIS A 235 2.18 -0.22 2.05
N ILE A 236 1.43 0.88 1.94
CA ILE A 236 0.32 1.10 0.99
C ILE A 236 0.62 0.86 -0.50
N ALA A 237 1.88 0.64 -0.90
CA ALA A 237 2.22 0.24 -2.26
C ALA A 237 1.89 -1.24 -2.53
N ASP A 238 1.88 -2.06 -1.48
CA ASP A 238 1.45 -3.46 -1.51
C ASP A 238 0.51 -3.71 -0.32
N GLN A 239 1.02 -4.09 0.85
CA GLN A 239 0.21 -4.42 2.02
C GLN A 239 0.84 -3.88 3.31
N ASN A 240 0.04 -3.34 4.21
CA ASN A 240 0.51 -2.81 5.48
C ASN A 240 0.96 -3.97 6.41
N PHE A 241 2.27 -4.16 6.52
CA PHE A 241 2.89 -5.20 7.32
C PHE A 241 3.67 -4.57 8.48
N VAL A 242 3.25 -4.87 9.71
CA VAL A 242 3.75 -4.25 10.95
C VAL A 242 4.50 -5.25 11.85
N GLY A 243 4.76 -6.46 11.33
CA GLY A 243 5.46 -7.52 12.02
C GLY A 243 4.77 -7.93 13.32
N TYR A 244 5.54 -8.13 14.37
CA TYR A 244 5.07 -8.70 15.64
C TYR A 244 4.08 -7.80 16.38
N SER A 245 4.01 -6.51 16.05
CA SER A 245 3.10 -5.57 16.72
C SER A 245 1.62 -5.94 16.55
N LYS A 246 1.26 -6.58 15.43
CA LYS A 246 -0.10 -7.06 15.18
C LYS A 246 -0.51 -8.18 16.12
N GLU A 247 0.37 -9.15 16.30
CA GLU A 247 0.10 -10.33 17.14
C GLU A 247 -0.03 -9.96 18.62
N ILE A 248 0.69 -8.93 19.07
CA ILE A 248 0.71 -8.49 20.48
C ILE A 248 -0.27 -7.36 20.79
N GLU A 249 -1.20 -7.04 19.90
CA GLU A 249 -2.27 -6.09 20.21
C GLU A 249 -3.01 -6.56 21.47
N PRO A 250 -3.04 -5.77 22.56
CA PRO A 250 -3.61 -6.22 23.83
C PRO A 250 -5.05 -6.71 23.66
N LYS A 251 -5.32 -7.94 24.11
CA LYS A 251 -6.61 -8.65 24.05
C LYS A 251 -7.09 -9.05 22.65
N ILE A 252 -6.82 -8.26 21.61
CA ILE A 252 -7.41 -8.45 20.27
C ILE A 252 -6.45 -9.07 19.25
N GLY A 253 -5.13 -9.00 19.44
CA GLY A 253 -4.15 -9.65 18.56
C GLY A 253 -4.38 -11.15 18.35
N PRO A 254 -4.74 -11.92 19.40
CA PRO A 254 -5.10 -13.33 19.27
C PRO A 254 -6.28 -13.60 18.31
N LEU A 255 -7.22 -12.66 18.16
CA LEU A 255 -8.36 -12.82 17.25
C LEU A 255 -7.90 -12.80 15.78
N TRP A 256 -6.95 -11.93 15.44
CA TRP A 256 -6.32 -11.90 14.12
C TRP A 256 -5.53 -13.18 13.84
N LYS A 257 -4.68 -13.58 14.80
CA LYS A 257 -3.90 -14.82 14.67
C LYS A 257 -4.82 -16.04 14.47
N ALA A 258 -5.93 -16.10 15.21
CA ALA A 258 -6.91 -17.16 15.05
C ALA A 258 -7.63 -17.11 13.70
N ALA A 259 -7.90 -15.92 13.13
CA ALA A 259 -8.43 -15.79 11.78
C ALA A 259 -7.45 -16.33 10.73
N VAL A 260 -6.14 -16.09 10.89
CA VAL A 260 -5.13 -16.71 10.02
C VAL A 260 -5.24 -18.23 10.07
N ILE A 261 -5.19 -18.80 11.28
CA ILE A 261 -5.26 -20.26 11.50
C ILE A 261 -6.55 -20.87 10.94
N ARG A 262 -7.71 -20.22 11.13
CA ARG A 262 -9.00 -20.73 10.62
C ARG A 262 -9.10 -20.79 9.10
N THR A 263 -8.22 -20.10 8.39
CA THR A 263 -8.16 -20.15 6.91
C THR A 263 -7.16 -21.18 6.39
N ASN A 264 -6.42 -21.85 7.27
CA ASN A 264 -5.50 -22.92 6.92
C ASN A 264 -6.28 -24.24 6.88
N ILE A 265 -5.99 -25.08 5.89
CA ILE A 265 -6.65 -26.38 5.70
C ILE A 265 -5.79 -27.50 6.28
N ASP A 266 -4.49 -27.45 6.02
CA ASP A 266 -3.48 -28.33 6.59
C ASP A 266 -2.15 -27.57 6.77
N SER A 267 -1.06 -28.27 7.07
CA SER A 267 0.27 -27.68 7.28
C SER A 267 0.92 -27.04 6.05
N SER A 268 0.30 -27.18 4.88
CA SER A 268 0.85 -26.79 3.58
C SER A 268 -0.15 -26.11 2.65
N THR A 269 -1.45 -26.15 2.96
CA THR A 269 -2.50 -25.55 2.15
C THR A 269 -3.42 -24.64 2.95
N SER A 270 -3.87 -23.57 2.31
CA SER A 270 -4.79 -22.59 2.88
C SER A 270 -5.76 -22.04 1.84
N LEU A 271 -6.85 -21.42 2.29
CA LEU A 271 -7.81 -20.77 1.41
C LEU A 271 -7.22 -19.52 0.75
N ALA A 272 -7.36 -19.43 -0.57
CA ALA A 272 -7.06 -18.27 -1.40
C ALA A 272 -8.17 -18.03 -2.45
N ILE A 273 -8.20 -16.82 -3.00
CA ILE A 273 -9.10 -16.41 -4.08
C ILE A 273 -8.40 -16.70 -5.41
N LEU A 274 -9.01 -17.59 -6.19
CA LEU A 274 -8.47 -18.05 -7.46
C LEU A 274 -9.37 -17.60 -8.61
N ALA A 275 -8.77 -17.10 -9.68
CA ALA A 275 -9.42 -16.96 -10.98
C ALA A 275 -8.65 -17.82 -11.99
N ASN A 276 -9.35 -18.67 -12.73
CA ASN A 276 -8.73 -19.63 -13.67
C ASN A 276 -7.61 -20.47 -13.01
N GLY A 277 -7.84 -20.90 -11.76
CA GLY A 277 -6.90 -21.72 -10.99
C GLY A 277 -5.65 -20.98 -10.48
N LYS A 278 -5.55 -19.66 -10.67
CA LYS A 278 -4.40 -18.85 -10.22
C LYS A 278 -4.81 -17.83 -9.15
N PRO A 279 -3.98 -17.57 -8.13
CA PRO A 279 -4.21 -16.51 -7.15
C PRO A 279 -4.39 -15.16 -7.83
N ILE A 280 -5.48 -14.46 -7.49
CA ILE A 280 -5.73 -13.12 -8.01
C ILE A 280 -4.89 -12.07 -7.26
N GLN A 281 -4.60 -10.94 -7.91
CA GLN A 281 -4.17 -9.75 -7.18
C GLN A 281 -5.39 -9.14 -6.49
N ALA A 282 -5.73 -9.66 -5.30
CA ALA A 282 -6.90 -9.31 -4.51
C ALA A 282 -6.76 -7.93 -3.86
N TYR A 283 -7.15 -6.88 -4.58
CA TYR A 283 -7.14 -5.51 -4.07
C TYR A 283 -8.23 -5.30 -3.01
N TYR A 284 -7.91 -4.55 -1.97
CA TYR A 284 -8.86 -4.15 -0.94
C TYR A 284 -8.54 -2.73 -0.45
N PHE A 285 -9.51 -2.08 0.18
CA PHE A 285 -9.39 -0.69 0.60
C PHE A 285 -10.32 -0.39 1.78
N SER A 286 -10.14 0.76 2.42
CA SER A 286 -10.85 1.08 3.67
C SER A 286 -12.37 1.19 3.52
N SER A 287 -12.85 2.10 2.66
CA SER A 287 -14.28 2.31 2.47
C SER A 287 -14.59 2.95 1.13
N SER A 288 -15.76 2.64 0.55
CA SER A 288 -16.18 3.21 -0.74
C SER A 288 -16.98 4.49 -0.56
N GLY A 289 -17.28 5.17 -1.67
CA GLY A 289 -18.27 6.23 -1.72
C GLY A 289 -19.69 5.74 -2.00
N GLY A 290 -20.00 4.47 -1.72
CA GLY A 290 -21.33 3.86 -1.90
C GLY A 290 -21.34 2.66 -2.86
N ALA A 291 -20.30 2.48 -3.67
CA ALA A 291 -20.08 1.31 -4.50
C ALA A 291 -18.59 1.15 -4.82
N THR A 292 -18.15 -0.06 -5.18
CA THR A 292 -16.76 -0.34 -5.59
C THR A 292 -16.48 0.03 -7.06
N GLN A 293 -15.22 0.03 -7.46
CA GLN A 293 -14.75 0.29 -8.82
C GLN A 293 -14.09 -0.94 -9.43
N THR A 294 -14.05 -0.98 -10.75
CA THR A 294 -13.20 -1.90 -11.51
C THR A 294 -11.76 -1.37 -11.60
N THR A 295 -10.80 -2.25 -11.89
CA THR A 295 -9.42 -1.81 -12.21
C THR A 295 -9.34 -0.99 -13.50
N LEU A 296 -10.29 -1.18 -14.44
CA LEU A 296 -10.39 -0.40 -15.68
C LEU A 296 -10.71 1.08 -15.37
N ASP A 297 -11.69 1.33 -14.50
CA ASP A 297 -12.06 2.69 -14.12
C ASP A 297 -10.95 3.37 -13.34
N ALA A 298 -10.42 2.69 -12.31
CA ALA A 298 -9.42 3.26 -11.42
C ALA A 298 -8.06 3.46 -12.12
N TRP A 299 -7.58 2.46 -12.87
CA TRP A 299 -6.19 2.39 -13.36
C TRP A 299 -6.06 2.14 -14.86
N GLY A 300 -7.16 1.94 -15.58
CA GLY A 300 -7.16 1.79 -17.03
C GLY A 300 -6.81 0.40 -17.55
N GLN A 301 -6.58 -0.57 -16.66
CA GLN A 301 -6.26 -1.94 -17.04
C GLN A 301 -7.31 -2.88 -16.46
N PRO A 302 -8.09 -3.58 -17.28
CA PRO A 302 -9.14 -4.46 -16.79
C PRO A 302 -8.55 -5.72 -16.12
N SER A 303 -9.24 -6.21 -15.11
CA SER A 303 -9.03 -7.53 -14.53
C SER A 303 -10.35 -8.29 -14.60
N SER A 304 -10.29 -9.60 -14.83
CA SER A 304 -11.50 -10.41 -15.02
C SER A 304 -12.31 -10.58 -13.74
N TYR A 305 -11.70 -10.36 -12.57
CA TYR A 305 -12.29 -10.66 -11.27
C TYR A 305 -12.76 -9.44 -10.47
N THR A 306 -12.56 -8.22 -10.99
CA THR A 306 -13.08 -7.01 -10.32
C THR A 306 -14.41 -6.57 -10.90
N GLN A 307 -15.26 -6.05 -10.03
CA GLN A 307 -16.59 -5.54 -10.37
C GLN A 307 -16.97 -4.35 -9.50
N SER A 308 -17.92 -3.57 -10.00
CA SER A 308 -18.59 -2.53 -9.21
C SER A 308 -19.82 -3.13 -8.55
N VAL A 309 -19.84 -3.17 -7.22
CA VAL A 309 -20.98 -3.62 -6.42
C VAL A 309 -21.36 -2.55 -5.40
N ALA A 310 -22.62 -2.53 -4.99
CA ALA A 310 -23.11 -1.61 -3.98
C ALA A 310 -22.35 -1.82 -2.66
N ASP A 311 -22.05 -0.74 -1.95
CA ASP A 311 -21.38 -0.78 -0.64
C ASP A 311 -21.92 0.37 0.23
N PRO A 312 -23.20 0.28 0.67
CA PRO A 312 -23.85 1.34 1.43
C PRO A 312 -23.17 1.60 2.78
N ALA A 313 -22.46 0.60 3.34
CA ALA A 313 -21.66 0.73 4.56
C ALA A 313 -20.57 1.81 4.44
N GLY A 314 -20.06 2.07 3.22
CA GLY A 314 -19.12 3.17 2.96
C GLY A 314 -19.70 4.55 3.25
N LEU A 315 -21.02 4.72 3.10
CA LEU A 315 -21.74 5.99 3.31
C LEU A 315 -22.46 6.06 4.66
N ASP A 316 -22.53 4.98 5.43
CA ASP A 316 -23.17 4.97 6.74
C ASP A 316 -22.24 5.60 7.81
N PRO A 317 -22.58 6.76 8.40
CA PRO A 317 -21.76 7.39 9.43
C PRO A 317 -21.63 6.58 10.73
N LYS A 318 -22.49 5.59 10.98
CA LYS A 318 -22.36 4.71 12.14
C LYS A 318 -21.29 3.64 11.91
N ILE A 319 -21.19 3.13 10.68
CA ILE A 319 -20.21 2.09 10.31
C ILE A 319 -18.87 2.73 9.93
N ASN A 320 -18.91 3.81 9.14
CA ASN A 320 -17.77 4.55 8.62
C ASN A 320 -17.75 6.02 9.09
N PRO A 321 -17.66 6.30 10.41
CA PRO A 321 -17.83 7.65 10.96
C PRO A 321 -16.83 8.68 10.44
N ARG A 322 -15.65 8.24 10.00
CA ARG A 322 -14.56 9.13 9.58
C ARG A 322 -14.64 9.51 8.10
N PHE A 323 -15.19 8.63 7.26
CA PHE A 323 -15.12 8.78 5.81
C PHE A 323 -16.45 8.59 5.09
N ALA A 324 -17.56 8.38 5.80
CA ALA A 324 -18.90 8.48 5.21
C ALA A 324 -19.13 9.86 4.55
N ASN A 325 -18.53 10.90 5.13
CA ASN A 325 -18.35 12.20 4.53
C ASN A 325 -17.01 12.79 5.00
N TRP A 326 -16.35 13.57 4.14
CA TRP A 326 -15.14 14.30 4.48
C TRP A 326 -15.03 15.60 3.69
N LYS A 327 -14.25 16.54 4.23
CA LYS A 327 -13.78 17.75 3.55
C LYS A 327 -12.25 17.69 3.48
N ALA A 328 -11.68 18.09 2.36
CA ALA A 328 -10.24 18.15 2.16
C ALA A 328 -9.88 19.39 1.33
N SER A 329 -8.63 19.81 1.41
CA SER A 329 -8.07 20.82 0.53
C SER A 329 -6.67 20.42 0.08
N ALA A 330 -6.27 20.91 -1.08
CA ALA A 330 -4.91 20.77 -1.59
C ALA A 330 -4.36 22.15 -1.93
N SER A 331 -3.09 22.39 -1.61
CA SER A 331 -2.40 23.62 -2.01
C SER A 331 -2.23 23.66 -3.52
N GLN A 332 -2.16 24.86 -4.06
CA GLN A 332 -1.91 25.03 -5.48
C GLN A 332 -0.62 24.35 -5.94
N ASP A 333 0.50 24.53 -5.23
CA ASP A 333 1.76 23.85 -5.56
C ASP A 333 1.59 22.31 -5.72
N LEU A 334 0.78 21.69 -4.85
CA LEU A 334 0.53 20.25 -4.91
C LEU A 334 -0.33 19.86 -6.12
N VAL A 335 -1.37 20.64 -6.43
CA VAL A 335 -2.26 20.39 -7.58
C VAL A 335 -1.52 20.62 -8.90
N ALA A 336 -0.76 21.72 -9.02
CA ALA A 336 0.09 22.02 -10.17
C ALA A 336 1.11 20.90 -10.43
N LYS A 337 1.84 20.46 -9.39
CA LYS A 337 2.74 19.30 -9.47
C LYS A 337 2.03 18.01 -9.86
N ALA A 338 0.80 17.80 -9.41
CA ALA A 338 0.03 16.60 -9.79
C ALA A 338 -0.23 16.55 -11.30
N PHE A 339 -0.54 17.68 -11.93
CA PHE A 339 -0.76 17.80 -13.37
C PHE A 339 0.51 18.02 -14.20
N LEU A 340 1.65 18.30 -13.56
CA LEU A 340 2.89 18.74 -14.24
C LEU A 340 2.67 20.02 -15.04
N LEU A 341 1.93 20.96 -14.45
CA LEU A 341 1.69 22.31 -14.98
C LEU A 341 2.33 23.34 -14.03
N PRO A 342 2.73 24.53 -14.53
CA PRO A 342 3.31 25.59 -13.69
C PRO A 342 2.28 26.11 -12.68
N GLU A 343 1.03 26.26 -13.11
CA GLU A 343 -0.09 26.57 -12.26
C GLU A 343 -1.39 25.91 -12.74
N ILE A 344 -2.46 26.10 -11.97
CA ILE A 344 -3.80 25.60 -12.23
C ILE A 344 -4.73 26.74 -11.86
N ILE A 345 -5.50 27.22 -12.82
CA ILE A 345 -6.52 28.26 -12.62
C ILE A 345 -7.92 27.66 -12.54
N SER A 346 -8.11 26.44 -13.08
CA SER A 346 -9.39 25.73 -12.96
C SER A 346 -9.21 24.21 -12.94
N LEU A 347 -10.12 23.55 -12.22
CA LEU A 347 -10.32 22.11 -12.22
C LEU A 347 -11.71 21.79 -12.75
N GLU A 348 -11.81 20.73 -13.54
CA GLU A 348 -13.08 20.23 -14.08
C GLU A 348 -13.15 18.72 -13.94
N ILE A 349 -14.20 18.21 -13.28
CA ILE A 349 -14.49 16.77 -13.26
C ILE A 349 -15.11 16.41 -14.61
N VAL A 350 -14.35 15.71 -15.46
CA VAL A 350 -14.73 15.39 -16.84
C VAL A 350 -15.67 14.20 -16.90
N SER A 351 -15.47 13.20 -16.04
CA SER A 351 -16.34 12.01 -16.02
C SER A 351 -16.32 11.29 -14.67
N ARG A 352 -17.34 10.46 -14.48
CA ARG A 352 -17.48 9.52 -13.37
C ARG A 352 -17.86 8.14 -13.89
N ASN A 353 -17.52 7.09 -13.15
CA ASN A 353 -18.10 5.77 -13.37
C ASN A 353 -19.49 5.65 -12.73
N THR A 354 -20.13 4.50 -12.92
CA THR A 354 -21.45 4.19 -12.36
C THR A 354 -21.48 4.19 -10.83
N ALA A 355 -20.34 3.96 -10.18
CA ALA A 355 -20.18 4.06 -8.72
C ALA A 355 -20.02 5.51 -8.21
N GLY A 356 -20.01 6.51 -9.09
CA GLY A 356 -19.86 7.91 -8.74
C GLY A 356 -18.42 8.37 -8.48
N ALA A 357 -17.43 7.49 -8.59
CA ALA A 357 -16.02 7.86 -8.52
C ALA A 357 -15.63 8.68 -9.75
N VAL A 358 -14.80 9.71 -9.54
CA VAL A 358 -14.19 10.48 -10.63
C VAL A 358 -13.28 9.57 -11.43
N THR A 359 -13.59 9.38 -12.72
CA THR A 359 -12.74 8.63 -13.64
C THR A 359 -11.70 9.53 -14.28
N TYR A 360 -12.08 10.76 -14.66
CA TYR A 360 -11.17 11.77 -15.19
C TYR A 360 -11.42 13.17 -14.64
N ILE A 361 -10.34 13.89 -14.38
CA ILE A 361 -10.31 15.30 -13.98
C ILE A 361 -9.31 16.06 -14.86
N LYS A 362 -9.69 17.25 -15.29
CA LYS A 362 -8.89 18.15 -16.12
C LYS A 362 -8.43 19.34 -15.30
N GLY A 363 -7.16 19.68 -15.39
CA GLY A 363 -6.57 20.91 -14.90
C GLY A 363 -6.19 21.82 -16.04
N THR A 364 -6.43 23.13 -15.89
CA THR A 364 -6.12 24.17 -16.89
C THR A 364 -5.21 25.23 -16.29
N SER A 365 -4.13 25.59 -17.01
CA SER A 365 -3.20 26.67 -16.65
C SER A 365 -3.63 28.01 -17.24
N ALA A 366 -3.01 29.12 -16.82
CA ALA A 366 -3.36 30.47 -17.30
C ALA A 366 -3.04 30.69 -18.79
N ASP A 367 -2.04 29.98 -19.32
CA ASP A 367 -1.68 29.99 -20.75
C ASP A 367 -2.64 29.17 -21.64
N GLY A 368 -3.70 28.58 -21.06
CA GLY A 368 -4.67 27.74 -21.74
C GLY A 368 -4.23 26.28 -21.92
N SER A 369 -3.03 25.90 -21.46
CA SER A 369 -2.60 24.50 -21.46
C SER A 369 -3.48 23.67 -20.53
N THR A 370 -3.78 22.43 -20.95
CA THR A 370 -4.61 21.51 -20.17
C THR A 370 -3.93 20.16 -20.01
N LYS A 371 -4.22 19.51 -18.88
CA LYS A 371 -3.79 18.13 -18.60
C LYS A 371 -4.96 17.35 -18.02
N LEU A 372 -5.07 16.10 -18.45
CA LEU A 372 -6.08 15.16 -17.97
C LEU A 372 -5.42 14.11 -17.06
N LEU A 373 -6.03 13.84 -15.91
CA LEU A 373 -5.61 12.79 -15.01
C LEU A 373 -6.77 11.84 -14.71
N ARG A 374 -6.44 10.58 -14.44
CA ARG A 374 -7.40 9.67 -13.81
C ARG A 374 -7.71 10.15 -12.40
N GLY A 375 -8.95 9.99 -11.94
CA GLY A 375 -9.34 10.47 -10.61
C GLY A 375 -8.56 9.83 -9.46
N ASP A 376 -8.25 8.53 -9.53
CA ASP A 376 -7.42 7.87 -8.50
C ASP A 376 -5.96 8.37 -8.52
N THR A 377 -5.40 8.62 -9.71
CA THR A 377 -4.07 9.23 -9.85
C THR A 377 -4.05 10.64 -9.26
N PHE A 378 -5.06 11.46 -9.57
CA PHE A 378 -5.21 12.79 -9.01
C PHE A 378 -5.27 12.70 -7.48
N ARG A 379 -6.20 11.89 -6.95
CA ARG A 379 -6.37 11.66 -5.51
C ARG A 379 -5.05 11.32 -4.82
N SER A 380 -4.30 10.36 -5.36
CA SER A 380 -3.02 9.94 -4.79
C SER A 380 -1.98 11.07 -4.79
N ARG A 381 -1.90 11.86 -5.88
CA ARG A 381 -0.92 12.95 -6.01
C ARG A 381 -1.27 14.15 -5.14
N VAL A 382 -2.55 14.49 -5.02
CA VAL A 382 -3.03 15.62 -4.22
C VAL A 382 -3.40 15.26 -2.79
N LYS A 383 -3.21 14.00 -2.39
CA LYS A 383 -3.37 13.48 -1.03
C LYS A 383 -4.79 13.65 -0.46
N ILE A 384 -5.82 13.53 -1.29
CA ILE A 384 -7.22 13.50 -0.82
C ILE A 384 -7.68 12.04 -0.54
N PRO A 385 -8.71 11.83 0.30
CA PRO A 385 -9.04 10.50 0.82
C PRO A 385 -9.38 9.44 -0.25
N SER A 386 -10.17 9.80 -1.26
CA SER A 386 -10.74 8.85 -2.23
C SER A 386 -11.00 9.51 -3.60
N PRO A 387 -11.32 8.73 -4.66
CA PRO A 387 -11.77 9.28 -5.93
C PRO A 387 -13.26 9.65 -5.94
N TYR A 388 -14.00 9.43 -4.84
CA TYR A 388 -15.42 9.79 -4.69
C TYR A 388 -15.54 11.22 -4.14
N PHE A 389 -15.19 12.21 -4.96
CA PHE A 389 -15.17 13.61 -4.54
C PHE A 389 -15.90 14.54 -5.51
N GLN A 390 -16.17 15.74 -5.03
CA GLN A 390 -16.68 16.89 -5.77
C GLN A 390 -15.78 18.09 -5.50
N LEU A 391 -15.74 19.03 -6.44
CA LEU A 391 -15.09 20.33 -6.22
C LEU A 391 -15.99 21.16 -5.33
N ALA A 392 -15.45 21.69 -4.24
CA ALA A 392 -16.17 22.64 -3.39
C ALA A 392 -15.86 24.07 -3.86
N GLN A 393 -16.91 24.89 -3.92
CA GLN A 393 -16.78 26.32 -4.24
C GLN A 393 -16.12 27.08 -3.09
#